data_AF-A0A1V5X3F4-F1
#
_entry.id   AF-A0A1V5X3F4-F1
#
_cell.length_a   1.000
_cell.length_b   1.000
_cell.length_c   1.000
_cell.angle_alpha   90.00
_cell.angle_beta   90.00
_cell.angle_gamma   90.00
#
_symmetry.space_group_name_H-M   'P 1'
#
loop_
_entity.id
_entity.type
_entity.pdbx_description
1 polymer ?
#
loop_
_entity_poly.entity_id
_entity_poly.type
_entity_poly.pdbx_seq_one_letter_code
_entity_poly.pdbx_strand_id
1 'polypeptide(L)'
;MLEGYKFEKVEKGYEVSSPSNSVYLVRVTEGVVGSCNCWAYRRAGNCKHVDAVKEIMPVSSKRRISRRFCEGIIDFFKYNYFSPNSVDYCVAGSYRRMKPDSKDLDIIILGNTPEIKSSLLNFLASNFPNGNEKSVTDVIARSIGNYIIQWYVPVTETQDIMMDFHLVDPADFESEVLFFTGSMEHNIKMRAIAKKKGYKLNQYGLWKDENCLTKKEREIFEILAIPYVEPKDR
;
A
#
# COMPACT_ATOMS: atom_id res chain seq x y z
N MET A 1 -23.74 15.80 -13.19
CA MET A 1 -24.33 16.43 -11.98
C MET A 1 -25.82 16.64 -12.15
N LEU A 2 -26.63 16.27 -11.14
CA LEU A 2 -28.08 16.48 -11.13
C LEU A 2 -28.41 17.92 -10.76
N GLU A 3 -28.99 18.66 -11.69
CA GLU A 3 -29.29 20.09 -11.53
C GLU A 3 -30.31 20.32 -10.39
N GLY A 4 -29.98 21.23 -9.47
CA GLY A 4 -30.81 21.58 -8.30
C GLY A 4 -30.78 20.58 -7.13
N TYR A 5 -30.04 19.49 -7.22
CA TYR A 5 -29.88 18.55 -6.11
C TYR A 5 -28.78 19.00 -5.14
N LYS A 6 -28.98 18.78 -3.84
CA LYS A 6 -27.97 18.97 -2.79
C LYS A 6 -27.43 17.64 -2.31
N PHE A 7 -26.14 17.58 -2.01
CA PHE A 7 -25.46 16.37 -1.58
C PHE A 7 -24.74 16.63 -0.26
N GLU A 8 -25.08 15.86 0.77
CA GLU A 8 -24.49 15.95 2.10
C GLU A 8 -23.85 14.61 2.49
N LYS A 9 -22.62 14.65 3.00
CA LYS A 9 -21.91 13.43 3.42
C LYS A 9 -22.36 13.03 4.81
N VAL A 10 -22.76 11.78 4.98
CA VAL A 10 -23.22 11.18 6.24
C VAL A 10 -22.45 9.90 6.56
N GLU A 11 -22.58 9.37 7.78
CA GLU A 11 -21.83 8.18 8.25
C GLU A 11 -21.92 6.99 7.28
N LYS A 12 -23.10 6.74 6.70
CA LYS A 12 -23.38 5.59 5.83
C LYS A 12 -23.22 5.88 4.34
N GLY A 13 -22.80 7.08 3.94
CA GLY A 13 -22.66 7.48 2.53
C GLY A 13 -23.04 8.93 2.27
N TYR A 14 -24.01 9.17 1.40
CA TYR A 14 -24.48 10.51 1.01
C TYR A 14 -26.00 10.62 1.09
N GLU A 15 -26.48 11.72 1.65
CA GLU A 15 -27.86 12.16 1.53
C GLU A 15 -27.99 13.07 0.30
N VAL A 16 -28.92 12.70 -0.57
CA VAL A 16 -29.19 13.38 -1.84
C VAL A 16 -30.58 14.00 -1.76
N SER A 17 -30.63 15.32 -1.64
CA SER A 17 -31.87 16.10 -1.53
C SER A 17 -32.29 16.67 -2.87
N SER A 18 -33.50 16.37 -3.32
CA SER A 18 -34.07 16.92 -4.56
C SER A 18 -34.62 18.34 -4.38
N PRO A 19 -34.84 19.11 -5.47
CA PRO A 19 -35.58 20.38 -5.43
C PRO A 19 -36.98 20.28 -4.83
N SER A 20 -37.57 19.09 -4.84
CA SER A 20 -38.88 18.76 -4.29
C SER A 20 -38.85 18.32 -2.81
N ASN A 21 -37.77 18.63 -2.08
CA ASN A 21 -37.55 18.26 -0.67
C ASN A 21 -37.58 16.74 -0.37
N SER A 22 -37.36 15.89 -1.38
CA SER A 22 -37.24 14.45 -1.15
C SER A 22 -35.78 14.10 -0.86
N VAL A 23 -35.54 13.32 0.20
CA VAL A 23 -34.19 12.91 0.64
C VAL A 23 -33.95 11.44 0.33
N TYR A 24 -32.85 11.16 -0.36
CA TYR A 24 -32.43 9.80 -0.71
C TYR A 24 -31.10 9.47 -0.06
N LEU A 25 -31.03 8.35 0.66
CA LEU A 25 -29.77 7.84 1.20
C LEU A 25 -29.12 6.95 0.14
N VAL A 26 -27.96 7.40 -0.35
CA VAL A 26 -27.05 6.61 -1.18
C VAL A 26 -25.97 6.05 -0.26
N ARG A 27 -26.00 4.73 -0.04
CA ARG A 27 -25.05 4.02 0.81
C ARG A 27 -23.73 3.84 0.10
N VAL A 28 -22.65 4.12 0.82
CA VAL A 28 -21.28 3.86 0.39
C VAL A 28 -20.65 2.90 1.39
N THR A 29 -20.26 1.73 0.92
CA THR A 29 -19.59 0.71 1.73
C THR A 29 -18.19 0.54 1.18
N GLU A 30 -17.16 0.68 2.01
CA GLU A 30 -15.76 0.49 1.60
C GLU A 30 -15.34 1.33 0.37
N GLY A 31 -15.91 2.54 0.25
CA GLY A 31 -15.61 3.44 -0.89
C GLY A 31 -16.29 3.05 -2.20
N VAL A 32 -17.16 2.04 -2.20
CA VAL A 32 -18.00 1.65 -3.33
C VAL A 32 -19.43 2.14 -3.08
N VAL A 33 -20.02 2.82 -4.06
CA VAL A 33 -21.44 3.21 -4.01
C VAL A 33 -22.28 1.95 -4.12
N GLY A 34 -22.82 1.51 -2.99
CA GLY A 34 -23.41 0.20 -2.82
C GLY A 34 -24.91 0.13 -3.06
N SER A 35 -25.68 1.16 -2.68
CA SER A 35 -27.14 1.18 -2.94
C SER A 35 -27.81 2.52 -2.72
N CYS A 36 -29.03 2.69 -3.23
CA CYS A 36 -29.88 3.84 -2.93
C CYS A 36 -31.26 3.40 -2.46
N ASN A 37 -31.86 4.13 -1.50
CA ASN A 37 -33.21 3.85 -0.99
C ASN A 37 -34.35 4.30 -1.94
N CYS A 38 -34.06 4.85 -3.12
CA CYS A 38 -35.08 5.30 -4.06
C CYS A 38 -35.77 4.13 -4.79
N TRP A 39 -36.98 4.39 -5.31
CA TRP A 39 -37.76 3.36 -6.02
C TRP A 39 -37.06 2.82 -7.27
N ALA A 40 -36.43 3.69 -8.07
CA ALA A 40 -35.72 3.29 -9.29
C ALA A 40 -34.61 2.27 -8.99
N TYR A 41 -33.81 2.53 -7.94
CA TYR A 41 -32.75 1.63 -7.52
C TYR A 41 -33.29 0.29 -7.00
N ARG A 42 -34.35 0.30 -6.20
CA ARG A 42 -34.99 -0.94 -5.73
C ARG A 42 -35.55 -1.80 -6.87
N ARG A 43 -35.99 -1.18 -7.97
CA ARG A 43 -36.58 -1.88 -9.12
C ARG A 43 -35.53 -2.39 -10.11
N ALA A 44 -34.50 -1.61 -10.40
CA ALA A 44 -33.57 -1.86 -11.51
C ALA A 44 -32.11 -2.03 -11.08
N GLY A 45 -31.77 -1.87 -9.80
CA GLY A 45 -30.39 -1.90 -9.30
C GLY A 45 -29.55 -0.69 -9.71
N ASN A 46 -30.14 0.30 -10.39
CA ASN A 46 -29.48 1.53 -10.80
C ASN A 46 -30.40 2.76 -10.58
N CYS A 47 -29.81 3.93 -10.40
CA CYS A 47 -30.55 5.18 -10.39
C CYS A 47 -29.61 6.39 -10.56
N LYS A 48 -30.20 7.50 -11.00
CA LYS A 48 -29.51 8.79 -11.15
C LYS A 48 -28.83 9.30 -9.87
N HIS A 49 -29.34 8.95 -8.69
CA HIS A 49 -28.73 9.38 -7.42
C HIS A 49 -27.41 8.64 -7.16
N VAL A 50 -27.34 7.35 -7.49
CA VAL A 50 -26.10 6.56 -7.41
C VAL A 50 -25.07 7.11 -8.37
N ASP A 51 -25.47 7.39 -9.61
CA ASP A 51 -24.56 7.92 -10.63
C ASP A 51 -24.04 9.31 -10.26
N ALA A 52 -24.92 10.19 -9.78
CA ALA A 52 -24.52 11.51 -9.31
C ALA A 52 -23.57 11.44 -8.09
N VAL A 53 -23.82 10.53 -7.15
CA VAL A 53 -22.91 10.33 -6.01
C VAL A 53 -21.57 9.76 -6.47
N LYS A 54 -21.51 8.88 -7.48
CA LYS A 54 -20.23 8.43 -8.05
C LYS A 54 -19.43 9.57 -8.66
N GLU A 55 -20.08 10.57 -9.27
CA GLU A 55 -19.43 11.75 -9.85
C GLU A 55 -18.91 12.74 -8.81
N ILE A 56 -19.66 12.96 -7.73
CA ILE A 56 -19.33 13.97 -6.70
C ILE A 56 -18.56 13.41 -5.52
N MET A 57 -18.55 12.08 -5.36
CA MET A 57 -17.64 11.44 -4.41
C MET A 57 -16.26 11.98 -4.74
N PRO A 58 -15.56 12.61 -3.78
CA PRO A 58 -14.18 12.96 -4.00
C PRO A 58 -13.53 11.68 -4.49
N VAL A 59 -12.83 11.76 -5.63
CA VAL A 59 -11.91 10.71 -6.06
C VAL A 59 -10.84 10.69 -4.97
N SER A 60 -11.17 10.08 -3.83
CA SER A 60 -10.34 10.17 -2.66
C SER A 60 -9.18 9.25 -2.95
N SER A 61 -8.07 9.86 -3.37
CA SER A 61 -6.71 9.49 -3.00
C SER A 61 -6.55 7.98 -2.78
N LYS A 62 -6.37 7.22 -3.86
CA LYS A 62 -6.13 5.77 -3.90
C LYS A 62 -7.09 4.97 -3.02
N ARG A 63 -8.18 4.47 -3.61
CA ARG A 63 -9.08 3.48 -2.94
C ARG A 63 -8.20 2.36 -2.39
N ARG A 64 -8.18 2.20 -1.07
CA ARG A 64 -7.45 1.14 -0.40
C ARG A 64 -8.04 -0.19 -0.84
N ILE A 65 -7.18 -1.17 -1.08
CA ILE A 65 -7.54 -2.51 -1.54
C ILE A 65 -7.68 -3.41 -0.32
N SER A 66 -8.77 -4.17 -0.24
CA SER A 66 -9.01 -5.08 0.87
C SER A 66 -7.93 -6.16 0.94
N ARG A 67 -7.63 -6.63 2.14
CA ARG A 67 -6.57 -7.61 2.39
C ARG A 67 -6.74 -8.88 1.57
N ARG A 68 -7.97 -9.36 1.36
CA ARG A 68 -8.26 -10.54 0.52
C ARG A 68 -7.77 -10.36 -0.91
N PHE A 69 -7.96 -9.18 -1.49
CA PHE A 69 -7.47 -8.91 -2.85
C PHE A 69 -5.94 -8.74 -2.87
N CYS A 70 -5.36 -8.11 -1.85
CA CYS A 70 -3.91 -8.07 -1.68
C CYS A 70 -3.30 -9.47 -1.61
N GLU A 71 -3.90 -10.38 -0.83
CA GLU A 71 -3.47 -11.79 -0.71
C GLU A 71 -3.48 -12.48 -2.08
N GLY A 72 -4.53 -12.30 -2.88
CA GLY A 72 -4.59 -12.88 -4.23
C GLY A 72 -3.48 -12.37 -5.17
N ILE A 73 -3.16 -11.08 -5.11
CA ILE A 73 -2.04 -10.52 -5.88
C ILE A 73 -0.69 -11.06 -5.36
N ILE A 74 -0.50 -11.12 -4.05
CA ILE A 74 0.74 -11.64 -3.45
C ILE A 74 0.93 -13.12 -3.82
N ASP A 75 -0.13 -13.93 -3.78
CA ASP A 75 -0.09 -15.32 -4.21
C ASP A 75 0.24 -15.42 -5.72
N PHE A 76 -0.34 -14.57 -6.56
CA PHE A 76 0.03 -14.53 -7.98
C PHE A 76 1.54 -14.31 -8.17
N PHE A 77 2.13 -13.31 -7.52
CA PHE A 77 3.57 -13.07 -7.62
C PHE A 77 4.41 -14.19 -7.00
N LYS A 78 3.98 -14.74 -5.86
CA LYS A 78 4.63 -15.88 -5.20
C LYS A 78 4.76 -17.06 -6.17
N TYR A 79 3.66 -17.47 -6.78
CA TYR A 79 3.64 -18.68 -7.61
C TYR A 79 4.16 -18.48 -9.04
N ASN A 80 4.07 -17.27 -9.59
CA ASN A 80 4.45 -17.00 -10.98
C ASN A 80 5.81 -16.31 -11.14
N TYR A 81 6.35 -15.70 -10.07
CA TYR A 81 7.63 -14.99 -10.13
C TYR A 81 8.58 -15.43 -9.02
N PHE A 82 8.25 -15.22 -7.74
CA PHE A 82 9.22 -15.41 -6.66
C PHE A 82 9.67 -16.87 -6.50
N SER A 83 8.74 -17.82 -6.37
CA SER A 83 9.09 -19.23 -6.20
C SER A 83 9.77 -19.85 -7.42
N PRO A 84 9.31 -19.63 -8.68
CA PRO A 84 10.00 -20.16 -9.85
C PRO A 84 11.42 -19.62 -10.06
N ASN A 85 11.68 -18.38 -9.62
CA ASN A 85 12.99 -17.73 -9.76
C ASN A 85 13.86 -17.85 -8.50
N SER A 86 13.41 -18.57 -7.47
CA SER A 86 14.09 -18.69 -6.16
C SER A 86 14.47 -17.34 -5.56
N VAL A 87 13.56 -16.36 -5.65
CA VAL A 87 13.75 -15.02 -5.12
C VAL A 87 13.18 -14.94 -3.72
N ASP A 88 14.04 -14.66 -2.74
CA ASP A 88 13.62 -14.39 -1.37
C ASP A 88 13.05 -12.97 -1.24
N TYR A 89 11.94 -12.84 -0.53
CA TYR A 89 11.24 -11.56 -0.38
C TYR A 89 10.45 -11.48 0.93
N CYS A 90 10.07 -10.26 1.29
CA CYS A 90 9.12 -9.97 2.36
C CYS A 90 8.12 -8.91 1.90
N VAL A 91 6.82 -9.17 2.08
CA VAL A 91 5.80 -8.13 1.95
C VAL A 91 5.79 -7.32 3.25
N ALA A 92 6.09 -6.03 3.16
CA ALA A 92 6.20 -5.11 4.29
C ALA A 92 4.93 -4.25 4.44
N GLY A 93 5.09 -3.00 4.88
CA GLY A 93 4.01 -2.02 4.88
C GLY A 93 2.83 -2.39 5.77
N SER A 94 1.66 -1.82 5.43
CA SER A 94 0.41 -2.10 6.14
C SER A 94 -0.02 -3.56 6.05
N TYR A 95 0.40 -4.27 4.99
CA TYR A 95 0.13 -5.68 4.82
C TYR A 95 0.78 -6.54 5.92
N ARG A 96 2.08 -6.35 6.17
CA ARG A 96 2.79 -7.06 7.27
C ARG A 96 2.22 -6.73 8.65
N ARG A 97 1.69 -5.51 8.81
CA ARG A 97 0.98 -5.08 10.03
C ARG A 97 -0.47 -5.57 10.12
N MET A 98 -0.89 -6.49 9.25
CA MET A 98 -2.22 -7.12 9.27
C MET A 98 -3.39 -6.14 9.16
N LYS A 99 -3.19 -4.98 8.51
CA LYS A 99 -4.29 -4.03 8.29
C LYS A 99 -5.34 -4.65 7.36
N PRO A 100 -6.64 -4.35 7.56
CA PRO A 100 -7.73 -4.92 6.76
C PRO A 100 -7.69 -4.49 5.29
N ASP A 101 -6.97 -3.42 4.99
CA ASP A 101 -6.78 -2.87 3.65
C ASP A 101 -5.39 -2.22 3.50
N SER A 102 -4.92 -2.09 2.27
CA SER A 102 -3.64 -1.44 1.94
C SER A 102 -3.79 -0.49 0.76
N LYS A 103 -3.01 0.59 0.76
CA LYS A 103 -2.98 1.58 -0.33
C LYS A 103 -2.09 1.11 -1.49
N ASP A 104 -1.01 0.45 -1.11
CA ASP A 104 0.10 -0.05 -1.90
C ASP A 104 0.60 -1.35 -1.26
N LEU A 105 1.44 -2.09 -1.99
CA LEU A 105 2.18 -3.23 -1.46
C LEU A 105 3.68 -2.97 -1.56
N ASP A 106 4.32 -2.85 -0.40
CA ASP A 106 5.78 -2.76 -0.29
C ASP A 106 6.37 -4.18 -0.33
N ILE A 107 7.15 -4.50 -1.36
CA ILE A 107 7.82 -5.79 -1.53
C ILE A 107 9.32 -5.60 -1.41
N ILE A 108 9.92 -6.12 -0.35
CA ILE A 108 11.36 -6.09 -0.13
C ILE A 108 11.94 -7.39 -0.69
N ILE A 109 12.77 -7.28 -1.72
CA ILE A 109 13.40 -8.40 -2.43
C ILE A 109 14.85 -8.48 -2.01
N LEU A 110 15.26 -9.66 -1.53
CA LEU A 110 16.66 -9.94 -1.19
C LEU A 110 17.44 -10.14 -2.49
N GLY A 111 18.34 -9.20 -2.79
CA GLY A 111 19.16 -9.22 -3.98
C GLY A 111 19.00 -7.96 -4.82
N ASN A 112 20.04 -7.12 -4.78
CA ASN A 112 20.15 -5.89 -5.55
C ASN A 112 21.05 -6.07 -6.77
N THR A 113 20.59 -6.90 -7.73
CA THR A 113 21.37 -7.21 -8.93
C THR A 113 20.64 -6.80 -10.22
N PRO A 114 21.38 -6.43 -11.29
CA PRO A 114 20.79 -6.15 -12.60
C PRO A 114 19.96 -7.31 -13.16
N GLU A 115 20.31 -8.55 -12.83
CA GLU A 115 19.63 -9.76 -13.30
C GLU A 115 18.23 -9.88 -12.69
N ILE A 116 18.10 -9.76 -11.37
CA ILE A 116 16.80 -9.76 -10.68
C ILE A 116 15.96 -8.60 -11.19
N LYS A 117 16.55 -7.41 -11.29
CA LYS A 117 15.87 -6.22 -11.81
C LYS A 117 15.29 -6.47 -13.21
N SER A 118 16.12 -6.94 -14.13
CA SER A 118 15.71 -7.15 -15.53
C SER A 118 14.66 -8.25 -15.65
N SER A 119 14.83 -9.33 -14.88
CA SER A 119 13.85 -10.43 -14.80
C SER A 119 12.49 -9.93 -14.30
N LEU A 120 12.48 -9.13 -13.22
CA LEU A 120 11.24 -8.57 -12.66
C LEU A 120 10.55 -7.63 -13.65
N LEU A 121 11.31 -6.72 -14.28
CA LEU A 121 10.76 -5.80 -15.27
C LEU A 121 10.14 -6.54 -16.48
N ASN A 122 10.82 -7.58 -16.98
CA ASN A 122 10.29 -8.41 -18.07
C ASN A 122 9.00 -9.13 -17.65
N PHE A 123 8.95 -9.68 -16.44
CA PHE A 123 7.75 -10.32 -15.89
C PHE A 123 6.58 -9.33 -15.77
N LEU A 124 6.84 -8.15 -15.20
CA LEU A 124 5.85 -7.09 -15.03
C LEU A 124 5.31 -6.59 -16.37
N ALA A 125 6.19 -6.30 -17.33
CA ALA A 125 5.79 -5.85 -18.67
C ALA A 125 4.95 -6.90 -19.42
N SER A 126 5.28 -8.18 -19.25
CA SER A 126 4.56 -9.27 -19.94
C SER A 126 3.17 -9.53 -19.36
N ASN A 127 3.02 -9.43 -18.03
CA ASN A 127 1.75 -9.73 -17.35
C ASN A 127 0.85 -8.50 -17.15
N PHE A 128 1.46 -7.31 -17.04
CA PHE A 128 0.80 -6.06 -16.70
C PHE A 128 1.29 -4.91 -17.60
N PRO A 129 1.09 -4.99 -18.93
CA PRO A 129 1.71 -4.08 -19.89
C PRO A 129 1.35 -2.60 -19.66
N ASN A 130 0.14 -2.30 -19.18
CA ASN A 130 -0.32 -0.93 -18.93
C ASN A 130 -0.01 -0.44 -17.50
N GLY A 131 0.65 -1.27 -16.68
CA GLY A 131 0.95 -0.93 -15.29
C GLY A 131 2.01 0.16 -15.15
N ASN A 132 2.71 0.45 -16.23
CA ASN A 132 3.78 1.42 -16.32
C ASN A 132 3.27 2.81 -16.80
N GLU A 133 2.14 2.85 -17.49
CA GLU A 133 1.55 4.07 -18.07
C GLU A 133 0.93 5.00 -17.02
N LYS A 134 0.53 4.45 -15.87
CA LYS A 134 -0.17 5.19 -14.81
C LYS A 134 0.74 6.07 -13.95
N SER A 135 2.05 5.85 -13.99
CA SER A 135 3.16 6.68 -13.47
C SER A 135 4.35 5.76 -13.19
N VAL A 136 5.16 5.41 -14.19
CA VAL A 136 6.50 4.89 -13.92
C VAL A 136 7.34 6.03 -13.42
N THR A 137 7.69 5.93 -12.15
CA THR A 137 8.91 6.55 -11.68
C THR A 137 9.92 5.41 -11.59
N ASP A 138 10.67 5.17 -12.68
CA ASP A 138 11.93 4.42 -12.67
C ASP A 138 12.92 5.31 -11.91
N VAL A 139 12.69 5.48 -10.61
CA VAL A 139 13.62 6.18 -9.75
C VAL A 139 14.67 5.14 -9.44
N ILE A 140 15.67 5.08 -10.31
CA ILE A 140 17.01 4.85 -9.81
C ILE A 140 17.21 6.00 -8.82
N ALA A 141 16.91 5.78 -7.54
CA ALA A 141 17.30 6.68 -6.48
C ALA A 141 18.82 6.55 -6.42
N ARG A 142 19.49 7.27 -7.33
CA ARG A 142 20.94 7.40 -7.48
C ARG A 142 21.62 7.84 -6.18
N SER A 143 20.86 8.14 -5.12
CA SER A 143 21.41 8.52 -3.84
C SER A 143 21.92 7.36 -2.98
N ILE A 144 21.53 6.08 -3.21
CA ILE A 144 21.91 5.01 -2.25
C ILE A 144 22.09 3.57 -2.80
N GLY A 145 22.07 3.35 -4.12
CA GLY A 145 22.50 2.06 -4.70
C GLY A 145 21.46 0.94 -4.83
N ASN A 146 20.27 1.05 -4.22
CA ASN A 146 19.18 0.06 -4.36
C ASN A 146 18.26 0.35 -5.57
N TYR A 147 17.80 -0.69 -6.28
CA TYR A 147 16.75 -0.53 -7.29
C TYR A 147 15.36 -0.44 -6.64
N ILE A 148 14.58 0.54 -7.08
CA ILE A 148 13.16 0.68 -6.72
C ILE A 148 12.37 0.62 -8.02
N ILE A 149 11.42 -0.31 -8.09
CA ILE A 149 10.51 -0.47 -9.23
C ILE A 149 9.09 -0.27 -8.73
N GLN A 150 8.36 0.68 -9.30
CA GLN A 150 6.95 0.91 -8.99
C GLN A 150 6.11 0.44 -10.17
N TRP A 151 5.08 -0.36 -9.91
CA TRP A 151 4.20 -0.88 -10.96
C TRP A 151 2.75 -0.93 -10.51
N TYR A 152 1.82 -0.54 -11.37
CA TYR A 152 0.39 -0.69 -11.10
C TYR A 152 -0.12 -2.05 -11.59
N VAL A 153 -0.78 -2.79 -10.69
CA VAL A 153 -1.33 -4.11 -10.97
C VAL A 153 -2.86 -4.04 -10.87
N PRO A 154 -3.60 -4.44 -11.91
CA PRO A 154 -5.05 -4.47 -11.87
C PRO A 154 -5.53 -5.50 -10.84
N VAL A 155 -6.46 -5.08 -9.97
CA VAL A 155 -7.06 -5.92 -8.92
C VAL A 155 -8.52 -6.24 -9.27
N THR A 156 -9.23 -5.25 -9.80
CA THR A 156 -10.59 -5.39 -10.34
C THR A 156 -10.69 -4.60 -11.64
N GLU A 157 -11.83 -4.69 -12.35
CA GLU A 157 -12.08 -3.92 -13.57
C GLU A 157 -11.93 -2.40 -13.40
N THR A 158 -12.03 -1.89 -12.17
CA THR A 158 -12.01 -0.44 -11.89
C THR A 158 -10.92 -0.02 -10.90
N GLN A 159 -10.08 -0.95 -10.44
CA GLN A 159 -9.08 -0.67 -9.42
C GLN A 159 -7.76 -1.36 -9.71
N ASP A 160 -6.70 -0.60 -9.50
CA ASP A 160 -5.33 -1.07 -9.50
C ASP A 160 -4.72 -0.86 -8.11
N ILE A 161 -3.72 -1.67 -7.79
CA ILE A 161 -2.85 -1.46 -6.64
C ILE A 161 -1.46 -1.09 -7.14
N MET A 162 -0.84 -0.11 -6.47
CA MET A 162 0.58 0.19 -6.69
C MET A 162 1.41 -0.81 -5.90
N MET A 163 2.36 -1.46 -6.57
CA MET A 163 3.35 -2.32 -5.93
C MET A 163 4.72 -1.64 -6.01
N ASP A 164 5.36 -1.49 -4.86
CA ASP A 164 6.71 -0.93 -4.72
C ASP A 164 7.68 -2.07 -4.44
N PHE A 165 8.51 -2.42 -5.43
CA PHE A 165 9.53 -3.44 -5.31
C PHE A 165 10.88 -2.78 -4.96
N HIS A 166 11.38 -3.10 -3.78
CA HIS A 166 12.68 -2.67 -3.29
C HIS A 166 13.66 -3.82 -3.37
N LEU A 167 14.61 -3.74 -4.31
CA LEU A 167 15.70 -4.69 -4.39
C LEU A 167 16.83 -4.20 -3.49
N VAL A 168 17.15 -4.98 -2.47
CA VAL A 168 18.05 -4.55 -1.40
C VAL A 168 19.25 -5.48 -1.28
N ASP A 169 20.37 -4.94 -0.82
CA ASP A 169 21.53 -5.75 -0.51
C ASP A 169 21.18 -6.77 0.59
N PRO A 170 21.67 -8.03 0.50
CA PRO A 170 21.35 -9.05 1.51
C PRO A 170 21.70 -8.65 2.94
N ALA A 171 22.74 -7.82 3.11
CA ALA A 171 23.14 -7.31 4.41
C ALA A 171 22.12 -6.33 5.03
N ASP A 172 21.33 -5.64 4.21
CA ASP A 172 20.37 -4.61 4.61
C ASP A 172 18.93 -5.12 4.69
N PHE A 173 18.69 -6.37 4.28
CA PHE A 173 17.36 -6.94 4.15
C PHE A 173 16.50 -6.80 5.43
N GLU A 174 17.02 -7.18 6.59
CA GLU A 174 16.25 -7.12 7.85
C GLU A 174 15.98 -5.68 8.33
N SER A 175 16.95 -4.77 8.18
CA SER A 175 16.78 -3.37 8.59
C SER A 175 15.82 -2.63 7.67
N GLU A 176 15.84 -2.94 6.37
CA GLU A 176 14.89 -2.39 5.41
C GLU A 176 13.50 -2.98 5.65
N VAL A 177 13.38 -4.29 5.90
CA VAL A 177 12.11 -4.90 6.32
C VAL A 177 11.55 -4.19 7.56
N LEU A 178 12.36 -3.93 8.59
CA LEU A 178 11.92 -3.15 9.76
C LEU A 178 11.41 -1.76 9.37
N PHE A 179 12.19 -1.04 8.56
CA PHE A 179 11.88 0.32 8.13
C PHE A 179 10.58 0.39 7.33
N PHE A 180 10.42 -0.43 6.29
CA PHE A 180 9.24 -0.46 5.43
C PHE A 180 8.03 -1.08 6.14
N THR A 181 8.22 -1.90 7.15
CA THR A 181 7.11 -2.39 7.97
C THR A 181 6.43 -1.28 8.74
N GLY A 182 7.17 -0.26 9.19
CA GLY A 182 6.62 0.85 9.94
C GLY A 182 5.87 0.42 11.22
N SER A 183 4.85 1.16 11.67
CA SER A 183 4.28 2.37 11.06
C SER A 183 5.25 3.57 11.03
N MET A 184 4.87 4.67 10.39
CA MET A 184 5.64 5.92 10.46
C MET A 184 5.86 6.37 11.91
N GLU A 185 4.81 6.28 12.73
CA GLU A 185 4.86 6.60 14.16
C GLU A 185 5.79 5.66 14.92
N HIS A 186 5.73 4.35 14.64
CA HIS A 186 6.65 3.37 15.22
C HIS A 186 8.11 3.71 14.89
N ASN A 187 8.40 3.99 13.61
CA ASN A 187 9.74 4.36 13.16
C ASN A 187 10.23 5.67 13.79
N ILE A 188 9.36 6.66 13.97
CA ILE A 188 9.69 7.92 14.67
C ILE A 188 10.05 7.64 16.12
N LYS A 189 9.25 6.83 16.83
CA LYS A 189 9.51 6.46 18.23
C LYS A 189 10.84 5.71 18.38
N MET A 190 11.08 4.70 17.54
CA MET A 190 12.33 3.93 17.51
C MET A 190 13.54 4.84 17.30
N ARG A 191 13.48 5.74 16.32
CA ARG A 191 14.56 6.70 16.04
C ARG A 191 14.78 7.69 17.19
N ALA A 192 13.71 8.14 17.85
CA ALA A 192 13.83 9.00 19.02
C ALA A 192 14.52 8.29 20.19
N ILE A 193 14.24 7.00 20.41
CA ILE A 193 14.90 6.17 21.43
C ILE A 193 16.38 5.98 21.08
N ALA A 194 16.69 5.62 19.83
CA ALA A 194 18.06 5.50 19.34
C ALA A 194 18.85 6.79 19.58
N LYS A 195 18.27 7.93 19.19
CA LYS A 195 18.91 9.25 19.36
C LYS A 195 19.19 9.57 20.82
N LYS A 196 18.27 9.27 21.75
CA LYS A 196 18.49 9.45 23.20
C LYS A 196 19.65 8.62 23.74
N LYS A 197 19.98 7.50 23.09
CA LYS A 197 21.11 6.62 23.43
C LYS A 197 22.41 6.96 22.69
N GLY A 198 22.43 8.03 21.90
CA GLY A 198 23.59 8.41 21.08
C GLY A 198 23.76 7.54 19.83
N TYR A 199 22.68 6.89 19.37
CA TYR A 199 22.68 6.08 18.15
C TYR A 199 21.88 6.75 17.04
N LYS A 200 22.18 6.39 15.80
CA LYS A 200 21.43 6.74 14.59
C LYS A 200 20.77 5.49 14.04
N LEU A 201 19.45 5.45 14.01
CA LEU A 201 18.68 4.39 13.35
C LEU A 201 18.17 4.90 12.00
N ASN A 202 18.46 4.17 10.93
CA ASN A 202 17.94 4.41 9.58
C ASN A 202 17.55 3.08 8.92
N GLN A 203 17.20 3.10 7.64
CA GLN A 203 16.81 1.89 6.89
C GLN A 203 17.95 0.88 6.71
N TYR A 204 19.21 1.32 6.86
CA TYR A 204 20.42 0.50 6.74
C TYR A 204 20.95 0.00 8.09
N GLY A 205 20.13 0.09 9.15
CA GLY A 205 20.45 -0.43 10.47
C GLY A 205 20.66 0.63 11.54
N LEU A 206 21.26 0.19 12.64
CA LEU A 206 21.56 0.99 13.83
C LEU A 206 23.05 1.28 13.89
N TRP A 207 23.38 2.55 14.08
CA TRP A 207 24.74 3.07 13.96
C TRP A 207 25.14 3.86 15.21
N LYS A 208 26.43 3.82 15.53
CA LYS A 208 27.06 4.75 16.46
C LYS A 208 28.18 5.46 15.70
N ASP A 209 28.01 6.75 15.47
CA ASP A 209 28.84 7.52 14.55
C ASP A 209 28.84 6.85 13.16
N GLU A 210 30.02 6.45 12.65
CA GLU A 210 30.17 5.74 11.37
C GLU A 210 30.17 4.20 11.52
N ASN A 211 30.10 3.68 12.74
CA ASN A 211 30.14 2.24 12.99
C ASN A 211 28.73 1.64 12.99
N CYS A 212 28.50 0.65 12.11
CA CYS A 212 27.28 -0.14 12.11
C CYS A 212 27.26 -1.08 13.32
N LEU A 213 26.30 -0.92 14.22
CA LEU A 213 26.12 -1.79 15.37
C LEU A 213 25.42 -3.09 14.97
N THR A 214 24.35 -2.98 14.17
CA THR A 214 23.61 -4.12 13.63
C THR A 214 22.67 -3.67 12.52
N LYS A 215 22.31 -4.62 11.65
CA LYS A 215 21.25 -4.49 10.64
C LYS A 215 20.09 -5.46 10.89
N LYS A 216 20.16 -6.31 11.91
CA LYS A 216 19.13 -7.32 12.17
C LYS A 216 17.97 -6.74 12.98
N GLU A 217 16.75 -7.09 12.60
CA GLU A 217 15.55 -6.47 13.15
C GLU A 217 15.51 -6.64 14.67
N ARG A 218 15.68 -7.88 15.17
CA ARG A 218 15.61 -8.20 16.61
C ARG A 218 16.73 -7.57 17.42
N GLU A 219 17.97 -7.61 16.91
CA GLU A 219 19.14 -7.02 17.58
C GLU A 219 18.97 -5.51 17.76
N ILE A 220 18.28 -4.82 16.84
CA ILE A 220 17.95 -3.39 16.99
C ILE A 220 17.09 -3.16 18.25
N PHE A 221 16.03 -3.96 18.47
CA PHE A 221 15.20 -3.83 19.68
C PHE A 221 16.01 -4.09 20.96
N GLU A 222 16.88 -5.12 20.92
CA GLU A 222 17.75 -5.49 22.04
C GLU A 222 18.73 -4.37 22.42
N ILE A 223 19.45 -3.80 21.45
CA ILE A 223 20.41 -2.71 21.69
C ILE A 223 19.68 -1.43 22.15
N LEU A 224 18.49 -1.17 21.60
CA LEU A 224 17.64 -0.08 22.05
C LEU A 224 17.03 -0.34 23.43
N ALA A 225 17.20 -1.54 24.00
CA ALA A 225 16.67 -1.98 25.29
C ALA A 225 15.16 -1.75 25.41
N ILE A 226 14.43 -2.13 24.36
CA ILE A 226 12.98 -2.09 24.30
C ILE A 226 12.42 -3.46 23.93
N PRO A 227 11.20 -3.80 24.38
CA PRO A 227 10.57 -5.05 23.98
C PRO A 227 10.43 -5.14 22.46
N TYR A 228 10.66 -6.33 21.90
CA TYR A 228 10.35 -6.59 20.51
C TYR A 228 8.85 -6.43 20.27
N VAL A 229 8.49 -5.61 19.27
CA VAL A 229 7.10 -5.39 18.88
C VAL A 229 6.82 -6.16 17.61
N GLU A 230 5.92 -7.13 17.70
CA GLU A 230 5.45 -7.89 16.54
C GLU A 230 4.89 -6.95 15.47
N PRO A 231 5.10 -7.21 14.16
CA PRO A 231 4.66 -6.33 13.09
C PRO A 231 3.20 -5.88 13.17
N LYS A 232 2.28 -6.77 13.54
CA LYS A 232 0.84 -6.48 13.69
C LYS A 232 0.51 -5.46 14.79
N ASP A 233 1.42 -5.28 15.75
CA ASP A 233 1.25 -4.43 16.93
C ASP A 233 2.04 -3.10 16.81
N ARG A 234 2.60 -2.80 15.62
CA ARG A 234 3.38 -1.58 15.33
C ARG A 234 2.54 -0.37 14.89
#